data_AF-Q05ZW8-F1
#
_entry.id   AF-Q05ZW8-F1
#
_cell.length_a   1.000
_cell.length_b   1.000
_cell.length_c   1.000
_cell.angle_alpha   90.00
_cell.angle_beta   90.00
_cell.angle_gamma   90.00
#
_symmetry.space_group_name_H-M   'P 1'
#
loop_
_entity.id
_entity.type
_entity.pdbx_description
1 polymer ?
#
loop_
_entity_poly.entity_id
_entity_poly.type
_entity_poly.pdbx_seq_one_letter_code
_entity_poly.pdbx_strand_id
1 'polypeptide(L)'
;MGRSVLLLILVSPLCAEVAATTPEPAPAALETRQTILEANRYLVDKGWQPAPKQLPSPEERRWSAVPLSSLSTCSGTGIGFCRFDYQRNHQRLSVVTVPSQPGQPSVGRVTRWW
;
A
#
# COMPACT_ATOMS: atom_id res chain seq x y z
N MET A 1 67.69 27.92 -2.71
CA MET A 1 66.65 27.94 -3.75
C MET A 1 66.41 26.49 -4.18
N GLY A 2 65.35 25.86 -3.70
CA GLY A 2 65.05 24.45 -4.00
C GLY A 2 63.53 24.25 -3.97
N ARG A 3 62.96 23.91 -5.12
CA ARG A 3 61.54 23.95 -5.47
C ARG A 3 60.69 22.99 -4.64
N SER A 4 59.60 23.50 -4.07
CA SER A 4 58.47 22.71 -3.55
C SER A 4 57.87 21.86 -4.66
N VAL A 5 57.78 20.55 -4.46
CA VAL A 5 56.99 19.65 -5.30
C VAL A 5 55.71 19.35 -4.53
N LEU A 6 54.63 20.06 -4.85
CA LEU A 6 53.28 19.74 -4.40
C LEU A 6 52.83 18.45 -5.10
N LEU A 7 52.75 17.35 -4.35
CA LEU A 7 52.06 16.13 -4.75
C LEU A 7 50.54 16.36 -4.64
N LEU A 8 49.90 16.63 -5.78
CA LEU A 8 48.44 16.65 -5.91
C LEU A 8 47.92 15.21 -5.91
N ILE A 9 47.43 14.74 -4.76
CA ILE A 9 46.70 13.48 -4.64
C ILE A 9 45.29 13.72 -5.21
N LEU A 10 45.04 13.19 -6.40
CA LEU A 10 43.72 13.09 -7.04
C LEU A 10 42.87 12.11 -6.22
N VAL A 11 42.06 12.64 -5.31
CA VAL A 11 40.98 11.87 -4.66
C VAL A 11 39.82 11.82 -5.64
N SER A 12 39.71 10.73 -6.40
CA SER A 12 38.54 10.44 -7.22
C SER A 12 37.36 10.09 -6.31
N PRO A 13 36.24 10.84 -6.34
CA PRO A 13 35.05 10.43 -5.64
C PRO A 13 34.40 9.31 -6.44
N LEU A 14 34.36 8.10 -5.88
CA LEU A 14 33.44 7.06 -6.33
C LEU A 14 32.02 7.61 -6.11
N CYS A 15 31.39 8.08 -7.18
CA CYS A 15 29.94 8.31 -7.20
C CYS A 15 29.26 6.95 -7.06
N ALA A 16 28.95 6.56 -5.83
CA ALA A 16 27.98 5.50 -5.58
C ALA A 16 26.60 6.07 -5.91
N GLU A 17 26.10 5.79 -7.11
CA GLU A 17 24.71 6.02 -7.47
C GLU A 17 23.83 5.10 -6.62
N VAL A 18 23.38 5.62 -5.47
CA VAL A 18 22.23 5.05 -4.77
C VAL A 18 21.03 5.31 -5.65
N ALA A 19 20.61 4.29 -6.41
CA ALA A 19 19.35 4.30 -7.13
C ALA A 19 18.22 4.43 -6.10
N ALA A 20 17.81 5.66 -5.84
CA ALA A 20 16.59 5.96 -5.11
C ALA A 20 15.43 5.37 -5.93
N THR A 21 14.89 4.24 -5.48
CA THR A 21 13.64 3.71 -6.02
C THR A 21 12.55 4.70 -5.66
N THR A 22 12.20 5.58 -6.60
CA THR A 22 11.07 6.49 -6.47
C THR A 22 9.82 5.63 -6.25
N PRO A 23 9.05 5.80 -5.16
CA PRO A 23 7.79 5.11 -4.99
C PRO A 23 6.90 5.42 -6.21
N GLU A 24 6.53 4.39 -6.97
CA GLU A 24 5.59 4.57 -8.08
C GLU A 24 4.31 5.20 -7.50
N PRO A 25 3.75 6.25 -8.14
CA PRO A 25 2.53 6.88 -7.68
C PRO A 25 1.45 5.83 -7.49
N ALA A 26 0.71 5.93 -6.39
CA ALA A 26 -0.43 5.08 -6.14
C ALA A 26 -1.36 5.06 -7.37
N PRO A 27 -1.94 3.91 -7.74
CA PRO A 27 -2.56 3.74 -9.04
C PRO A 27 -3.66 4.79 -9.25
N ALA A 28 -3.51 5.60 -10.31
CA ALA A 28 -4.30 6.79 -10.61
C ALA A 28 -5.81 6.53 -10.91
N ALA A 29 -6.34 5.34 -10.58
CA ALA A 29 -7.75 5.00 -10.75
C ALA A 29 -8.42 4.41 -9.50
N LEU A 30 -7.77 4.48 -8.32
CA LEU A 30 -8.53 4.36 -7.08
C LEU A 30 -9.20 5.70 -6.77
N GLU A 31 -10.47 5.65 -6.40
CA GLU A 31 -11.24 6.83 -6.02
C GLU A 31 -11.74 6.71 -4.58
N THR A 32 -11.92 7.85 -3.93
CA THR A 32 -12.62 7.87 -2.64
C THR A 32 -14.09 7.54 -2.85
N ARG A 33 -14.74 7.00 -1.81
CA ARG A 33 -16.15 6.59 -1.78
C ARG A 33 -16.52 5.40 -2.65
N GLN A 34 -15.72 4.95 -3.62
CA GLN A 34 -16.00 3.69 -4.31
C GLN A 34 -16.00 2.52 -3.32
N THR A 35 -16.77 1.47 -3.61
CA THR A 35 -16.79 0.28 -2.75
C THR A 35 -15.47 -0.48 -2.85
N ILE A 36 -15.14 -1.23 -1.81
CA ILE A 36 -13.96 -2.11 -1.86
C ILE A 36 -14.06 -3.18 -2.96
N LEU A 37 -15.28 -3.59 -3.35
CA LEU A 37 -15.49 -4.55 -4.44
C LEU A 37 -15.10 -3.96 -5.79
N GLU A 38 -15.50 -2.71 -6.05
CA GLU A 38 -15.09 -1.96 -7.26
C GLU A 38 -13.58 -1.75 -7.29
N ALA A 39 -13.00 -1.33 -6.16
CA ALA A 39 -11.56 -1.17 -6.00
C ALA A 39 -10.81 -2.49 -6.26
N ASN A 40 -11.26 -3.59 -5.66
CA ASN A 40 -10.65 -4.92 -5.83
C ASN A 40 -10.69 -5.37 -7.28
N ARG A 41 -11.84 -5.23 -7.96
CA ARG A 41 -11.97 -5.58 -9.38
C ARG A 41 -10.96 -4.81 -10.24
N TYR A 42 -10.88 -3.50 -10.05
CA TYR A 42 -9.91 -2.66 -10.76
C TYR A 42 -8.46 -3.09 -10.48
N LEU A 43 -8.11 -3.33 -9.22
CA LEU A 43 -6.75 -3.72 -8.83
C LEU A 43 -6.34 -5.06 -9.45
N VAL A 44 -7.21 -6.06 -9.39
CA VAL A 44 -6.98 -7.38 -9.99
C VAL A 44 -6.82 -7.27 -11.52
N ASP A 45 -7.67 -6.47 -12.18
CA ASP A 45 -7.54 -6.18 -13.63
C ASP A 45 -6.19 -5.53 -13.97
N LYS A 46 -5.63 -4.71 -13.07
CA LYS A 46 -4.30 -4.09 -13.21
C LYS A 46 -3.14 -4.97 -12.71
N GLY A 47 -3.39 -6.25 -12.47
CA GLY A 47 -2.37 -7.23 -12.10
C GLY A 47 -1.93 -7.17 -10.63
N TRP A 48 -2.65 -6.43 -9.79
CA TRP A 48 -2.44 -6.50 -8.34
C TRP A 48 -3.02 -7.78 -7.77
N GLN A 49 -2.30 -8.41 -6.86
CA GLN A 49 -2.69 -9.66 -6.23
C GLN A 49 -2.94 -9.44 -4.74
N PRO A 50 -3.97 -10.09 -4.16
CA PRO A 50 -4.18 -10.10 -2.72
C PRO A 50 -2.91 -10.54 -1.97
N ALA A 51 -2.46 -9.73 -1.02
CA ALA A 51 -1.26 -10.01 -0.23
C ALA A 51 -1.39 -9.46 1.20
N PRO A 52 -2.38 -9.94 1.97
CA PRO A 52 -2.63 -9.49 3.34
C PRO A 52 -1.39 -9.71 4.21
N LYS A 53 -0.99 -8.68 4.95
CA LYS A 53 0.13 -8.79 5.90
C LYS A 53 -0.17 -9.72 7.08
N GLN A 54 -1.44 -9.90 7.40
CA GLN A 54 -1.92 -10.74 8.50
C GLN A 54 -3.25 -11.37 8.12
N LEU A 55 -3.54 -12.54 8.69
CA LEU A 55 -4.84 -13.17 8.49
C LEU A 55 -5.86 -12.55 9.44
N PRO A 56 -6.98 -12.00 8.94
CA PRO A 56 -8.01 -11.41 9.77
C PRO A 56 -8.74 -12.50 10.56
N SER A 57 -9.14 -12.17 11.78
CA SER A 57 -10.01 -13.00 12.62
C SER A 57 -11.37 -13.24 11.94
N PRO A 58 -12.14 -14.26 12.38
CA PRO A 58 -13.50 -14.47 11.90
C PRO A 58 -14.41 -13.27 12.13
N GLU A 59 -14.18 -12.51 13.20
CA GLU A 59 -14.94 -11.31 13.51
C GLU A 59 -14.60 -10.15 12.56
N GLU A 60 -13.32 -9.90 12.28
CA GLU A 60 -12.92 -8.91 11.27
C GLU A 60 -13.46 -9.25 9.88
N ARG A 61 -13.49 -10.54 9.51
CA ARG A 61 -14.16 -10.99 8.28
C ARG A 61 -15.65 -10.69 8.26
N ARG A 62 -16.34 -10.86 9.40
CA ARG A 62 -17.76 -10.48 9.49
C ARG A 62 -17.91 -8.97 9.28
N TRP A 63 -17.08 -8.16 9.94
CA TRP A 63 -17.17 -6.71 9.85
C TRP A 63 -16.92 -6.14 8.44
N SER A 64 -16.05 -6.76 7.64
CA SER A 64 -15.82 -6.31 6.26
C SER A 64 -17.02 -6.54 5.33
N ALA A 65 -17.91 -7.48 5.70
CA ALA A 65 -19.05 -7.96 4.91
C ALA A 65 -18.70 -8.35 3.45
N VAL A 66 -17.44 -8.72 3.20
CA VAL A 66 -16.97 -9.16 1.87
C VAL A 66 -16.01 -10.34 2.00
N PRO A 67 -16.05 -11.30 1.07
CA PRO A 67 -15.19 -12.49 1.11
C PRO A 67 -13.82 -12.26 0.44
N LEU A 68 -13.26 -11.05 0.50
CA LEU A 68 -12.01 -10.73 -0.20
C LEU A 68 -10.79 -11.30 0.54
N SER A 69 -9.96 -12.06 -0.17
CA SER A 69 -8.70 -12.61 0.35
C SER A 69 -7.63 -11.53 0.60
N SER A 70 -7.83 -10.32 0.07
CA SER A 70 -6.98 -9.16 0.34
C SER A 70 -7.22 -8.56 1.73
N LEU A 71 -8.29 -8.95 2.43
CA LEU A 71 -8.58 -8.43 3.77
C LEU A 71 -7.43 -8.76 4.71
N SER A 72 -6.87 -7.71 5.30
CA SER A 72 -5.75 -7.78 6.23
C SER A 72 -6.23 -7.62 7.66
N THR A 73 -7.03 -6.59 7.95
CA THR A 73 -7.56 -6.34 9.30
C THR A 73 -8.75 -5.40 9.25
N CYS A 74 -9.58 -5.46 10.29
CA CYS A 74 -10.54 -4.41 10.61
C CYS A 74 -10.34 -3.95 12.05
N SER A 75 -10.84 -2.77 12.41
CA SER A 75 -10.79 -2.28 13.80
C SER A 75 -11.50 -3.17 14.82
N GLY A 76 -12.32 -4.13 14.37
CA GLY A 76 -13.08 -5.06 15.22
C GLY A 76 -14.34 -4.44 15.86
N THR A 77 -14.59 -3.15 15.67
CA THR A 77 -15.67 -2.42 16.36
C THR A 77 -16.92 -2.17 15.51
N GLY A 78 -16.87 -2.47 14.21
CA GLY A 78 -17.96 -2.18 13.26
C GLY A 78 -18.16 -0.70 12.91
N ILE A 79 -17.39 0.22 13.50
CA ILE A 79 -17.44 1.67 13.21
C ILE A 79 -16.11 2.18 12.64
N GLY A 80 -15.01 1.46 12.88
CA GLY A 80 -13.69 1.83 12.40
C GLY A 80 -13.40 1.35 10.97
N PHE A 81 -12.12 1.17 10.66
CA PHE A 81 -11.70 0.87 9.30
C PHE A 81 -11.58 -0.63 9.03
N CYS A 82 -11.58 -0.99 7.75
CA CYS A 82 -10.99 -2.24 7.26
C CYS A 82 -9.86 -1.92 6.26
N ARG A 83 -8.74 -2.64 6.34
CA ARG A 83 -7.59 -2.54 5.44
C ARG A 83 -7.48 -3.79 4.58
N PHE A 84 -7.26 -3.57 3.29
CA PHE A 84 -7.04 -4.60 2.28
C PHE A 84 -5.66 -4.40 1.65
N ASP A 85 -4.82 -5.42 1.68
CA ASP A 85 -3.45 -5.31 1.17
C ASP A 85 -3.29 -6.09 -0.14
N TYR A 86 -2.53 -5.48 -1.05
CA TYR A 86 -2.21 -6.01 -2.36
C TYR A 86 -0.71 -5.88 -2.63
N GLN A 87 -0.23 -6.66 -3.58
CA GLN A 87 1.13 -6.55 -4.11
C GLN A 87 1.13 -6.68 -5.64
N ARG A 88 2.08 -6.03 -6.28
CA ARG A 88 2.35 -6.15 -7.71
C ARG A 88 3.83 -5.89 -7.94
N ASN A 89 4.54 -6.87 -8.49
CA ASN A 89 6.00 -6.84 -8.55
C ASN A 89 6.59 -6.55 -7.16
N HIS A 90 7.45 -5.54 -7.03
CA HIS A 90 8.04 -5.11 -5.75
C HIS A 90 7.22 -4.04 -5.01
N GLN A 91 6.03 -3.70 -5.50
CA GLN A 91 5.16 -2.68 -4.90
C GLN A 91 4.12 -3.32 -4.00
N ARG A 92 3.77 -2.58 -2.94
CA ARG A 92 2.67 -2.91 -2.04
C ARG A 92 1.66 -1.78 -2.08
N LEU A 93 0.40 -2.14 -1.89
CA LEU A 93 -0.70 -1.19 -1.84
C LEU A 93 -1.63 -1.60 -0.70
N SER A 94 -1.97 -0.67 0.16
CA SER A 94 -2.99 -0.83 1.19
C SER A 94 -4.17 0.05 0.86
N VAL A 95 -5.37 -0.53 0.80
CA VAL A 95 -6.62 0.19 0.60
C VAL A 95 -7.37 0.21 1.92
N VAL A 96 -7.70 1.40 2.42
CA VAL A 96 -8.45 1.57 3.65
C VAL A 96 -9.86 1.99 3.34
N THR A 97 -10.80 1.37 4.04
CA THR A 97 -12.23 1.61 3.90
C THR A 97 -12.87 1.91 5.25
N VAL A 98 -14.01 2.60 5.22
CA VAL A 98 -14.93 2.73 6.36
C VAL A 98 -16.26 2.07 6.01
N PRO A 99 -17.00 1.51 6.99
CA PRO A 99 -18.27 0.83 6.75
C PRO A 99 -19.30 1.81 6.16
N SER A 100 -20.12 1.32 5.23
CA SER A 100 -21.23 2.10 4.69
C SER A 100 -22.36 2.29 5.71
N GLN A 101 -22.45 1.38 6.69
CA GLN A 101 -23.41 1.42 7.79
C GLN A 101 -22.65 1.19 9.11
N PRO A 102 -22.20 2.26 9.80
CA PRO A 102 -21.50 2.14 11.08
C PRO A 102 -22.31 1.35 12.11
N GLY A 103 -21.66 0.42 12.80
CA GLY A 103 -22.27 -0.48 13.78
C GLY A 103 -22.92 -1.74 13.19
N GLN A 104 -22.91 -1.89 11.86
CA GLN A 104 -23.41 -3.08 11.17
C GLN A 104 -22.36 -3.61 10.17
N PRO A 105 -22.22 -4.93 10.02
CA PRO A 105 -21.47 -5.53 8.92
C PRO A 105 -21.95 -4.96 7.58
N SER A 106 -21.09 -4.23 6.88
CA SER A 106 -21.45 -3.58 5.62
C SER A 106 -20.25 -3.39 4.72
N VAL A 107 -20.48 -3.38 3.40
CA VAL A 107 -19.42 -3.19 2.41
C VAL A 107 -18.78 -1.83 2.63
N GLY A 108 -17.45 -1.83 2.85
CA GLY A 108 -16.69 -0.61 3.09
C GLY A 108 -16.50 0.25 1.83
N ARG A 109 -16.41 1.56 2.03
CA ARG A 109 -16.06 2.55 1.00
C ARG A 109 -14.64 3.05 1.20
N VAL A 110 -13.89 3.15 0.10
CA VAL A 110 -12.50 3.59 0.11
C VAL A 110 -12.38 5.02 0.62
N THR A 111 -11.46 5.25 1.55
CA THR A 111 -11.16 6.60 2.07
C THR A 111 -9.75 7.05 1.73
N ARG A 112 -8.80 6.11 1.67
CA ARG A 112 -7.40 6.37 1.34
C ARG A 112 -6.70 5.09 0.91
N TRP A 113 -5.57 5.25 0.24
CA TRP A 113 -4.70 4.16 -0.15
C TRP A 113 -3.26 4.66 -0.24
N TRP A 114 -2.29 3.74 -0.11
CA TRP A 114 -0.85 4.02 -0.18
C TRP A 114 -0.05 2.77 -0.50
#